data_AF-A0A7Y9HIF0-F1
#
_entry.id   AF-A0A7Y9HIF0-F1
#
_cell.length_a   1.000
_cell.length_b   1.000
_cell.length_c   1.000
_cell.angle_alpha   90.00
_cell.angle_beta   90.00
_cell.angle_gamma   90.00
#
_symmetry.space_group_name_H-M   'P 1'
#
loop_
_entity.id
_entity.type
_entity.pdbx_description
1 polymer ?
#
loop_
_entity_poly.entity_id
_entity_poly.type
_entity_poly.pdbx_seq_one_letter_code
_entity_poly.pdbx_strand_id
1 'polypeptide(L)'
;MRKHLPMAALLLAATCAIAQTPGQIVVTGAVPDEASKAALLVQVRALYGAERVVDQISIAQVALPPNWNGYVQKLISSNLKMISKGELKIDGTNVTVRGEVANEAQRQQIASDIATSLNPSYTVNNGLRVSAAEQNLLDETLARRIIEFDSGKATLTPSGQAILDEMAAALQKVKGKKVEVIGHTDNVGRRESNLALSQARAEAVRTYLAAKGISQDMVMVSGQGPDRPVADNTTAEGRTRNRRIEFRMAQ
;
A
#
# COMPACT_ATOMS: atom_id res chain seq x y z
N MET A 1 -18.13 -8.36 -41.56
CA MET A 1 -17.69 -9.06 -40.32
C MET A 1 -17.01 -8.07 -39.41
N ARG A 2 -17.65 -7.69 -38.29
CA ARG A 2 -17.05 -7.07 -37.09
C ARG A 2 -18.17 -6.94 -36.05
N LYS A 3 -18.31 -7.93 -35.18
CA LYS A 3 -19.14 -7.85 -33.97
C LYS A 3 -18.18 -7.90 -32.79
N HIS A 4 -17.81 -6.74 -32.28
CA HIS A 4 -17.21 -6.62 -30.96
C HIS A 4 -18.31 -6.15 -30.01
N LEU A 5 -18.73 -7.02 -29.09
CA LEU A 5 -19.34 -6.60 -27.84
C LEU A 5 -18.80 -7.50 -26.72
N PRO A 6 -17.77 -7.08 -26.00
CA PRO A 6 -17.57 -7.47 -24.62
C PRO A 6 -18.01 -6.30 -23.74
N MET A 7 -18.95 -6.49 -22.82
CA MET A 7 -19.12 -5.52 -21.74
C MET A 7 -19.91 -6.13 -20.58
N ALA A 8 -19.20 -6.76 -19.65
CA ALA A 8 -19.71 -7.06 -18.32
C ALA A 8 -18.83 -6.36 -17.29
N ALA A 9 -18.78 -5.02 -17.36
CA ALA A 9 -17.94 -4.16 -16.53
C ALA A 9 -18.46 -4.10 -15.09
N LEU A 10 -18.11 -5.09 -14.24
CA LEU A 10 -18.30 -4.96 -12.80
C LEU A 10 -17.25 -3.98 -12.27
N LEU A 11 -17.59 -2.70 -12.15
CA LEU A 11 -16.74 -1.67 -11.55
C LEU A 11 -16.97 -1.67 -10.03
N LEU A 12 -15.97 -2.01 -9.22
CA LEU A 12 -15.99 -1.80 -7.77
C LEU A 12 -15.08 -0.62 -7.44
N ALA A 13 -15.61 0.58 -7.75
CA ALA A 13 -15.16 1.97 -7.54
C ALA A 13 -14.17 2.64 -8.55
N ALA A 14 -14.68 3.60 -9.34
CA ALA A 14 -14.27 5.02 -9.41
C ALA A 14 -14.74 5.73 -10.71
N THR A 15 -15.23 6.97 -10.57
CA THR A 15 -15.45 8.02 -11.62
C THR A 15 -16.53 7.83 -12.68
N CYS A 16 -17.78 8.15 -12.32
CA CYS A 16 -18.68 8.90 -13.20
C CYS A 16 -19.36 9.98 -12.36
N ALA A 17 -19.61 11.16 -12.91
CA ALA A 17 -19.92 12.42 -12.23
C ALA A 17 -21.29 12.45 -11.51
N ILE A 18 -21.45 11.62 -10.48
CA ILE A 18 -22.52 11.72 -9.49
C ILE A 18 -21.82 11.66 -8.15
N ALA A 19 -22.05 12.65 -7.30
CA ALA A 19 -21.39 12.83 -6.01
C ALA A 19 -21.47 11.55 -5.16
N GLN A 20 -20.41 10.73 -5.18
CA GLN A 20 -20.29 9.55 -4.35
C GLN A 20 -20.04 10.02 -2.92
N THR A 21 -20.93 9.67 -2.01
CA THR A 21 -20.69 9.88 -0.58
C THR A 21 -19.48 9.03 -0.18
N PRO A 22 -18.51 9.56 0.61
CA PRO A 22 -17.38 8.78 1.08
C PRO A 22 -17.83 7.45 1.72
N GLY A 23 -17.34 6.33 1.20
CA GLY A 23 -17.65 4.99 1.73
C GLY A 23 -18.77 4.22 1.03
N GLN A 24 -19.39 4.76 -0.03
CA GLN A 24 -20.30 4.00 -0.88
C GLN A 24 -19.55 3.08 -1.86
N ILE A 25 -20.11 1.90 -2.09
CA ILE A 25 -19.67 0.89 -3.06
C ILE A 25 -20.67 0.88 -4.21
N VAL A 26 -20.27 1.41 -5.35
CA VAL A 26 -21.09 1.36 -6.55
C VAL A 26 -20.80 0.07 -7.28
N VAL A 27 -21.85 -0.65 -7.67
CA VAL A 27 -21.76 -1.83 -8.51
C VAL A 27 -22.51 -1.51 -9.80
N THR A 28 -21.78 -1.49 -10.91
CA THR A 28 -22.33 -1.20 -12.25
C THR A 28 -21.94 -2.30 -13.22
N GLY A 29 -22.52 -2.29 -14.42
CA GLY A 29 -22.24 -3.24 -15.50
C GLY A 29 -23.50 -3.83 -16.10
N ALA A 30 -23.31 -4.72 -17.09
CA ALA A 30 -24.39 -5.46 -17.71
C ALA A 30 -24.29 -6.96 -17.37
N VAL A 31 -25.42 -7.57 -17.05
CA VAL A 31 -25.55 -9.02 -16.75
C VAL A 31 -26.66 -9.64 -17.62
N PRO A 32 -26.60 -10.95 -17.91
CA PRO A 32 -27.54 -11.59 -18.83
C PRO A 32 -28.96 -11.75 -18.26
N ASP A 33 -29.10 -11.87 -16.94
CA ASP A 33 -30.36 -12.17 -16.28
C ASP A 33 -30.41 -11.65 -14.83
N GLU A 34 -31.63 -11.64 -14.27
CA GLU A 34 -31.92 -11.21 -12.90
C GLU A 34 -31.23 -12.12 -11.86
N ALA A 35 -31.06 -13.41 -12.15
CA ALA A 35 -30.44 -14.35 -11.22
C ALA A 35 -28.96 -14.03 -10.98
N SER A 36 -28.23 -13.69 -12.05
CA SER A 36 -26.83 -13.27 -12.00
C SER A 36 -26.70 -11.91 -11.30
N LYS A 37 -27.62 -10.98 -11.57
CA LYS A 37 -27.70 -9.69 -10.86
C LYS A 37 -27.86 -9.91 -9.35
N ALA A 38 -28.82 -10.74 -8.95
CA ALA A 38 -29.12 -11.03 -7.56
C ALA A 38 -27.93 -11.68 -6.84
N ALA A 39 -27.27 -12.66 -7.46
CA ALA A 39 -26.11 -13.34 -6.88
C ALA A 39 -24.95 -12.38 -6.56
N LEU A 40 -24.65 -11.45 -7.48
CA LEU A 40 -23.61 -10.44 -7.28
C LEU A 40 -23.97 -9.49 -6.14
N LEU A 41 -25.19 -8.94 -6.16
CA LEU A 41 -25.63 -8.00 -5.14
C LEU A 41 -25.65 -8.64 -3.74
N VAL A 42 -26.10 -9.89 -3.62
CA VAL A 42 -26.07 -10.63 -2.35
C VAL A 42 -24.65 -10.68 -1.81
N GLN A 43 -23.67 -11.00 -2.65
CA GLN A 43 -22.29 -11.13 -2.21
C GLN A 43 -21.62 -9.80 -1.87
N VAL A 44 -21.80 -8.77 -2.71
CA VAL A 44 -21.25 -7.44 -2.42
C VAL A 44 -21.87 -6.87 -1.15
N ARG A 45 -23.19 -7.06 -0.94
CA ARG A 45 -23.88 -6.65 0.28
C ARG A 45 -23.45 -7.46 1.50
N ALA A 46 -23.18 -8.75 1.37
CA ALA A 46 -22.61 -9.55 2.46
C ALA A 46 -21.21 -9.06 2.85
N LEU A 47 -20.42 -8.62 1.87
CA LEU A 47 -19.07 -8.13 2.12
C LEU A 47 -19.08 -6.71 2.72
N TYR A 48 -19.79 -5.77 2.11
CA TYR A 48 -19.72 -4.34 2.44
C TYR A 48 -20.93 -3.83 3.25
N GLY A 49 -21.96 -4.62 3.48
CA GLY A 49 -23.21 -4.20 4.11
C GLY A 49 -24.17 -3.57 3.10
N ALA A 50 -25.46 -3.87 3.23
CA ALA A 50 -26.47 -3.49 2.25
C ALA A 50 -26.60 -1.97 2.05
N GLU A 51 -26.42 -1.19 3.13
CA GLU A 51 -26.59 0.27 3.14
C GLU A 51 -25.51 1.02 2.36
N ARG A 52 -24.34 0.40 2.18
CA ARG A 52 -23.22 1.02 1.44
C ARG A 52 -23.23 0.67 -0.04
N VAL A 53 -24.07 -0.27 -0.48
CA VAL A 53 -24.05 -0.79 -1.85
C VAL A 53 -25.09 -0.09 -2.71
N VAL A 54 -24.62 0.59 -3.76
CA VAL A 54 -25.46 1.24 -4.77
C VAL A 54 -25.50 0.33 -6.00
N ASP A 55 -26.70 -0.18 -6.32
CA ASP A 55 -26.95 -0.99 -7.51
C ASP A 55 -27.18 -0.11 -8.74
N GLN A 56 -26.31 -0.25 -9.73
CA GLN A 56 -26.41 0.35 -11.06
C GLN A 56 -26.19 -0.71 -12.15
N ILE A 57 -26.52 -1.98 -11.87
CA ILE A 57 -26.41 -3.07 -12.82
C ILE A 57 -27.64 -3.05 -13.75
N SER A 58 -27.38 -3.11 -15.05
CA SER A 58 -28.39 -3.29 -16.09
C SER A 58 -28.46 -4.73 -16.58
N ILE A 59 -29.63 -5.15 -17.05
CA ILE A 59 -29.81 -6.46 -17.68
C ILE A 59 -29.74 -6.26 -19.19
N ALA A 60 -28.82 -6.95 -19.85
CA ALA A 60 -28.64 -6.88 -21.29
C ALA A 60 -28.22 -8.24 -21.84
N GLN A 61 -28.39 -8.45 -23.14
CA GLN A 61 -27.98 -9.69 -23.79
C GLN A 61 -26.44 -9.72 -23.97
N VAL A 62 -25.76 -10.23 -22.94
CA VAL A 62 -24.29 -10.37 -22.91
C VAL A 62 -23.88 -11.82 -22.79
N ALA A 63 -22.87 -12.21 -23.57
CA ALA A 63 -22.27 -13.53 -23.48
C ALA A 63 -21.28 -13.58 -22.31
N LEU A 64 -21.59 -14.41 -21.31
CA LEU A 64 -20.68 -14.66 -20.20
C LEU A 64 -19.70 -15.79 -20.54
N PRO A 65 -18.43 -15.70 -20.12
CA PRO A 65 -17.50 -16.83 -20.15
C PRO A 65 -18.00 -18.03 -19.34
N PRO A 66 -17.51 -19.25 -19.63
CA PRO A 66 -17.80 -20.43 -18.81
C PRO A 66 -17.44 -20.21 -17.34
N ASN A 67 -18.30 -20.68 -16.43
CA ASN A 67 -18.14 -20.57 -14.97
C ASN A 67 -17.95 -19.14 -14.43
N TRP A 68 -18.39 -18.11 -15.18
CA TRP A 68 -18.21 -16.70 -14.80
C TRP A 68 -18.67 -16.41 -13.37
N ASN A 69 -19.87 -16.84 -12.97
CA ASN A 69 -20.39 -16.63 -11.61
C ASN A 69 -19.45 -17.19 -10.53
N GLY A 70 -18.88 -18.38 -10.73
CA GLY A 70 -17.97 -18.99 -9.77
C GLY A 70 -16.64 -18.23 -9.64
N TYR A 71 -16.14 -17.66 -10.73
CA TYR A 71 -14.91 -16.85 -10.69
C TYR A 71 -15.15 -15.47 -10.09
N VAL A 72 -16.24 -14.80 -10.44
CA VAL A 72 -16.59 -13.51 -9.84
C VAL A 72 -16.84 -13.65 -8.33
N GLN A 73 -17.44 -14.77 -7.90
CA GLN A 73 -17.58 -15.05 -6.48
C GLN A 73 -16.24 -15.16 -5.75
N LYS A 74 -15.21 -15.75 -6.37
CA LYS A 74 -13.87 -15.79 -5.75
C LYS A 74 -13.21 -14.41 -5.66
N LEU A 75 -13.51 -13.52 -6.60
CA LEU A 75 -12.98 -12.16 -6.62
C LEU A 75 -13.59 -11.26 -5.56
N ILE A 76 -14.90 -11.40 -5.31
CA ILE A 76 -15.61 -10.62 -4.29
C ILE A 76 -15.39 -11.27 -2.91
N SER A 77 -14.15 -11.17 -2.43
CA SER A 77 -13.69 -11.74 -1.16
C SER A 77 -13.20 -10.66 -0.19
N SER A 78 -12.81 -11.09 1.02
CA SER A 78 -12.22 -10.21 2.04
C SER A 78 -11.02 -9.42 1.55
N ASN A 79 -10.32 -9.89 0.51
CA ASN A 79 -9.18 -9.18 -0.09
C ASN A 79 -9.57 -7.78 -0.60
N LEU A 80 -10.80 -7.61 -1.09
CA LEU A 80 -11.27 -6.29 -1.56
C LEU A 80 -11.47 -5.28 -0.42
N LYS A 81 -11.64 -5.72 0.84
CA LYS A 81 -11.69 -4.82 2.00
C LYS A 81 -10.33 -4.23 2.35
N MET A 82 -9.25 -4.89 1.94
CA MET A 82 -7.88 -4.43 2.18
C MET A 82 -7.42 -3.39 1.16
N ILE A 83 -8.19 -3.17 0.09
CA ILE A 83 -7.91 -2.21 -0.96
C ILE A 83 -8.72 -0.94 -0.67
N SER A 84 -8.04 0.18 -0.44
CA SER A 84 -8.65 1.50 -0.34
C SER A 84 -8.62 2.19 -1.70
N LYS A 85 -9.64 3.03 -1.98
CA LYS A 85 -9.83 3.67 -3.30
C LYS A 85 -9.70 2.65 -4.46
N GLY A 86 -10.21 1.44 -4.24
CA GLY A 86 -10.07 0.32 -5.15
C GLY A 86 -10.98 0.43 -6.35
N GLU A 87 -10.57 -0.20 -7.46
CA GLU A 87 -11.38 -0.46 -8.65
C GLU A 87 -11.20 -1.94 -9.01
N LEU A 88 -12.23 -2.76 -8.90
CA LEU A 88 -12.28 -4.06 -9.60
C LEU A 88 -13.02 -3.82 -10.90
N LYS A 89 -12.48 -4.24 -12.06
CA LYS A 89 -13.16 -4.22 -13.36
C LYS A 89 -13.05 -5.59 -13.99
N ILE A 90 -14.17 -6.13 -14.44
CA ILE A 90 -14.24 -7.40 -15.16
C ILE A 90 -14.69 -7.10 -16.58
N ASP A 91 -14.05 -7.64 -17.60
CA ASP A 91 -14.44 -7.46 -18.99
C ASP A 91 -14.19 -8.76 -19.76
N GLY A 92 -15.24 -9.58 -19.86
CA GLY A 92 -15.12 -10.96 -20.35
C GLY A 92 -14.17 -11.77 -19.46
N THR A 93 -13.04 -12.16 -20.02
CA THR A 93 -11.96 -12.89 -19.32
C THR A 93 -10.86 -11.99 -18.77
N ASN A 94 -10.91 -10.68 -19.03
CA ASN A 94 -9.94 -9.73 -18.49
C ASN A 94 -10.43 -9.19 -17.15
N VAL A 95 -9.63 -9.36 -16.10
CA VAL A 95 -9.92 -8.81 -14.77
C VAL A 95 -8.84 -7.79 -14.45
N THR A 96 -9.24 -6.57 -14.10
CA THR A 96 -8.34 -5.50 -13.69
C THR A 96 -8.63 -5.14 -12.26
N VAL A 97 -7.61 -5.11 -11.41
CA VAL A 97 -7.75 -4.69 -10.01
C VAL A 97 -6.80 -3.55 -9.75
N ARG A 98 -7.33 -2.41 -9.31
CA ARG A 98 -6.58 -1.20 -8.98
C ARG A 98 -6.93 -0.74 -7.58
N GLY A 99 -6.08 0.09 -7.01
CA GLY A 99 -6.31 0.70 -5.70
C GLY A 99 -5.06 0.79 -4.86
N GLU A 100 -5.23 1.33 -3.67
CA GLU A 100 -4.20 1.49 -2.66
C GLU A 100 -4.27 0.33 -1.67
N VAL A 101 -3.13 -0.33 -1.47
CA VAL A 101 -2.96 -1.40 -0.49
C VAL A 101 -1.98 -0.96 0.58
N ALA A 102 -2.04 -1.66 1.69
CA ALA A 102 -1.43 -1.20 2.92
C ALA A 102 0.10 -1.40 2.98
N ASN A 103 0.65 -2.43 2.32
CA ASN A 103 2.08 -2.67 2.13
C ASN A 103 2.31 -3.59 0.91
N GLU A 104 3.57 -3.84 0.55
CA GLU A 104 3.91 -4.64 -0.63
C GLU A 104 3.62 -6.13 -0.41
N ALA A 105 3.77 -6.66 0.80
CA ALA A 105 3.47 -8.04 1.15
C ALA A 105 1.98 -8.34 0.93
N GLN A 106 1.10 -7.42 1.35
CA GLN A 106 -0.33 -7.50 1.05
C GLN A 106 -0.61 -7.31 -0.43
N ARG A 107 0.09 -6.40 -1.12
CA ARG A 107 -0.01 -6.26 -2.57
C ARG A 107 0.29 -7.58 -3.28
N GLN A 108 1.37 -8.24 -2.89
CA GLN A 108 1.83 -9.50 -3.45
C GLN A 108 0.86 -10.64 -3.12
N GLN A 109 0.39 -10.72 -1.87
CA GLN A 109 -0.58 -11.73 -1.45
C GLN A 109 -1.88 -11.61 -2.24
N ILE A 110 -2.47 -10.40 -2.31
CA ILE A 110 -3.72 -10.16 -3.04
C ILE A 110 -3.54 -10.48 -4.53
N ALA A 111 -2.42 -10.07 -5.13
CA ALA A 111 -2.13 -10.36 -6.52
C ALA A 111 -2.03 -11.88 -6.79
N SER A 112 -1.34 -12.61 -5.89
CA SER A 112 -1.18 -14.06 -5.98
C SER A 112 -2.51 -14.79 -5.81
N ASP A 113 -3.32 -14.41 -4.82
CA ASP A 113 -4.62 -15.01 -4.55
C ASP A 113 -5.57 -14.83 -5.75
N ILE A 114 -5.59 -13.63 -6.33
CA ILE A 114 -6.43 -13.32 -7.49
C ILE A 114 -5.96 -14.11 -8.71
N ALA A 115 -4.64 -14.13 -8.97
CA ALA A 115 -4.09 -14.89 -10.09
C ALA A 115 -4.39 -16.40 -9.98
N THR A 116 -4.20 -16.98 -8.79
CA THR A 116 -4.42 -18.41 -8.54
C THR A 116 -5.90 -18.78 -8.62
N SER A 117 -6.80 -17.88 -8.17
CA SER A 117 -8.24 -18.13 -8.19
C SER A 117 -8.85 -18.14 -9.59
N LEU A 118 -8.17 -17.54 -10.57
CA LEU A 118 -8.67 -17.27 -11.92
C LEU A 118 -7.97 -18.05 -13.05
N ASN A 119 -6.83 -18.68 -12.78
CA ASN A 119 -6.02 -19.43 -13.76
C ASN A 119 -6.75 -20.71 -14.25
N PRO A 120 -6.66 -21.13 -15.55
CA PRO A 120 -5.95 -20.51 -16.67
C PRO A 120 -6.80 -19.63 -17.60
N SER A 121 -8.11 -19.53 -17.36
CA SER A 121 -9.05 -18.98 -18.35
C SER A 121 -9.15 -17.44 -18.35
N TYR A 122 -8.52 -16.75 -17.40
CA TYR A 122 -8.65 -15.31 -17.19
C TYR A 122 -7.29 -14.61 -17.11
N THR A 123 -7.23 -13.39 -17.65
CA THR A 123 -6.05 -12.51 -17.60
C THR A 123 -6.23 -11.48 -16.49
N VAL A 124 -5.32 -11.47 -15.51
CA VAL A 124 -5.35 -10.53 -14.39
C VAL A 124 -4.37 -9.38 -14.62
N ASN A 125 -4.91 -8.17 -14.73
CA ASN A 125 -4.16 -6.92 -14.79
C ASN A 125 -4.08 -6.31 -13.38
N ASN A 126 -2.94 -6.46 -12.71
CA ASN A 126 -2.69 -5.90 -11.39
C ASN A 126 -2.21 -4.44 -11.47
N GLY A 127 -3.06 -3.51 -11.05
CA GLY A 127 -2.74 -2.09 -10.86
C GLY A 127 -2.79 -1.64 -9.40
N LEU A 128 -2.62 -2.56 -8.45
CA LEU A 128 -2.50 -2.24 -7.03
C LEU A 128 -1.18 -1.51 -6.76
N ARG A 129 -1.24 -0.47 -5.92
CA ARG A 129 -0.09 0.30 -5.46
C ARG A 129 -0.10 0.42 -3.94
N VAL A 130 1.06 0.51 -3.30
CA VAL A 130 1.11 0.81 -1.87
C VAL A 130 0.61 2.25 -1.64
N SER A 131 -0.22 2.45 -0.61
CA SER A 131 -0.73 3.76 -0.21
C SER A 131 0.42 4.75 0.03
N ALA A 132 0.49 5.80 -0.80
CA ALA A 132 1.41 6.91 -0.57
C ALA A 132 1.01 7.75 0.64
N ALA A 133 -0.26 7.71 1.08
CA ALA A 133 -0.73 8.56 2.18
C ALA A 133 -0.01 8.28 3.51
N GLU A 134 0.40 7.04 3.73
CA GLU A 134 1.09 6.66 4.97
C GLU A 134 2.57 6.91 4.89
N GLN A 135 3.19 6.63 3.74
CA GLN A 135 4.55 7.09 3.49
C GLN A 135 4.64 8.61 3.63
N ASN A 136 3.69 9.36 3.06
CA ASN A 136 3.60 10.80 3.19
C ASN A 136 3.42 11.23 4.65
N LEU A 137 2.62 10.51 5.45
CA LEU A 137 2.50 10.80 6.89
C LEU A 137 3.86 10.68 7.60
N LEU A 138 4.66 9.64 7.30
CA LEU A 138 5.99 9.48 7.88
C LEU A 138 6.94 10.59 7.40
N ASP A 139 6.93 10.90 6.10
CA ASP A 139 7.77 11.94 5.50
C ASP A 139 7.43 13.34 6.03
N GLU A 140 6.13 13.65 6.17
CA GLU A 140 5.63 14.87 6.80
C GLU A 140 5.99 14.92 8.28
N THR A 141 5.92 13.79 8.99
CA THR A 141 6.34 13.72 10.40
C THR A 141 7.83 13.97 10.55
N LEU A 142 8.68 13.53 9.61
CA LEU A 142 10.07 13.95 9.62
C LEU A 142 10.21 15.43 9.25
N ALA A 143 9.38 15.96 8.35
CA ALA A 143 9.40 17.37 7.91
C ALA A 143 10.81 17.84 7.46
N ARG A 144 11.60 16.93 6.88
CA ARG A 144 13.02 17.13 6.53
C ARG A 144 13.95 17.42 7.72
N ARG A 145 13.50 17.18 8.96
CA ARG A 145 14.33 17.24 10.17
C ARG A 145 15.26 16.04 10.21
N ILE A 146 16.45 16.27 10.76
CA ILE A 146 17.48 15.24 10.89
C ILE A 146 17.37 14.66 12.29
N ILE A 147 17.31 13.33 12.38
CA ILE A 147 17.45 12.63 13.66
C ILE A 147 18.92 12.67 14.04
N GLU A 148 19.22 13.43 15.09
CA GLU A 148 20.57 13.70 15.54
C GLU A 148 21.08 12.63 16.52
N PHE A 149 22.39 12.39 16.44
CA PHE A 149 23.12 11.48 17.31
C PHE A 149 24.39 12.17 17.80
N ASP A 150 24.91 11.74 18.93
CA ASP A 150 26.23 12.15 19.40
C ASP A 150 27.29 11.88 18.32
N SER A 151 28.30 12.74 18.25
CA SER A 151 29.34 12.68 17.22
C SER A 151 30.02 11.31 17.18
N GLY A 152 30.03 10.68 16.00
CA GLY A 152 30.61 9.35 15.78
C GLY A 152 29.89 8.20 16.48
N LYS A 153 28.73 8.43 17.10
CA LYS A 153 28.01 7.43 17.91
C LYS A 153 26.60 7.17 17.37
N ALA A 154 25.98 6.13 17.93
CA ALA A 154 24.57 5.77 17.75
C ALA A 154 23.69 6.18 18.95
N THR A 155 24.21 7.03 19.84
CA THR A 155 23.45 7.60 20.96
C THR A 155 22.58 8.76 20.46
N LEU A 156 21.26 8.66 20.63
CA LEU A 156 20.30 9.70 20.23
C LEU A 156 20.42 10.94 21.12
N THR A 157 20.48 12.13 20.51
CA THR A 157 20.43 13.40 21.24
C THR A 157 19.00 13.69 21.74
N PRO A 158 18.81 14.61 22.70
CA PRO A 158 17.46 15.04 23.12
C PRO A 158 16.60 15.57 21.94
N SER A 159 17.21 16.28 20.99
CA SER A 159 16.52 16.74 19.77
C SER A 159 16.07 15.57 18.89
N GLY A 160 16.92 14.56 18.68
CA GLY A 160 16.57 13.34 17.96
C GLY A 160 15.46 12.54 18.63
N GLN A 161 15.47 12.46 19.96
CA GLN A 161 14.43 11.81 20.75
C GLN A 161 13.07 12.50 20.61
N ALA A 162 13.02 13.84 20.62
CA ALA A 162 11.77 14.58 20.41
C ALA A 162 11.14 14.32 19.03
N ILE A 163 11.96 14.26 17.97
CA ILE A 163 11.48 13.90 16.63
C ILE A 163 10.93 12.46 16.62
N LEU A 164 11.60 11.54 17.31
CA LEU A 164 11.15 10.16 17.41
C LEU A 164 9.87 9.99 18.24
N ASP A 165 9.57 10.89 19.18
CA ASP A 165 8.30 10.90 19.89
C ASP A 165 7.14 11.23 18.96
N GLU A 166 7.31 12.23 18.08
CA GLU A 166 6.33 12.54 17.04
C GLU A 166 6.18 11.37 16.05
N MET A 167 7.31 10.74 15.67
CA MET A 167 7.30 9.56 14.81
C MET A 167 6.56 8.38 15.45
N ALA A 168 6.74 8.13 16.76
CA ALA A 168 6.01 7.09 17.47
C ALA A 168 4.49 7.32 17.41
N ALA A 169 4.04 8.57 17.59
CA ALA A 169 2.63 8.93 17.45
C ALA A 169 2.11 8.73 16.01
N ALA A 170 2.91 9.01 15.00
CA ALA A 170 2.57 8.72 13.60
C ALA A 170 2.48 7.21 13.33
N LEU A 171 3.44 6.43 13.84
CA LEU A 171 3.48 4.97 13.69
C LEU A 171 2.27 4.27 14.35
N GLN A 172 1.75 4.82 15.45
CA GLN A 172 0.53 4.33 16.08
C GLN A 172 -0.73 4.54 15.20
N LYS A 173 -0.72 5.49 14.26
CA LYS A 173 -1.84 5.75 13.34
C LYS A 173 -1.85 4.78 12.15
N VAL A 174 -0.70 4.28 11.72
CA VAL A 174 -0.56 3.34 10.57
C VAL A 174 -0.72 1.86 10.98
N LYS A 175 -1.52 1.60 12.01
CA LYS A 175 -1.72 0.31 12.72
C LYS A 175 -1.52 -0.95 11.85
N GLY A 176 -0.68 -1.87 12.33
CA GLY A 176 -0.51 -3.19 11.71
C GLY A 176 0.43 -3.22 10.51
N LYS A 177 1.11 -2.11 10.19
CA LYS A 177 2.06 -2.03 9.08
C LYS A 177 3.51 -2.01 9.53
N LYS A 178 4.33 -2.80 8.86
CA LYS A 178 5.77 -2.82 9.08
C LYS A 178 6.40 -1.60 8.44
N VAL A 179 7.42 -1.07 9.08
CA VAL A 179 8.23 0.07 8.62
C VAL A 179 9.69 -0.33 8.68
N GLU A 180 10.45 0.09 7.68
CA GLU A 180 11.90 -0.03 7.63
C GLU A 180 12.53 1.30 8.02
N VAL A 181 13.44 1.26 8.98
CA VAL A 181 14.29 2.38 9.39
C VAL A 181 15.65 2.21 8.73
N ILE A 182 16.01 3.17 7.89
CA ILE A 182 17.22 3.10 7.06
C ILE A 182 18.20 4.17 7.52
N GLY A 183 19.39 3.75 7.94
CA GLY A 183 20.48 4.64 8.31
C GLY A 183 21.35 5.01 7.13
N HIS A 184 21.75 6.28 7.05
CA HIS A 184 22.68 6.80 6.05
C HIS A 184 23.80 7.62 6.69
N THR A 185 24.96 7.66 6.04
CA THR A 185 26.08 8.53 6.39
C THR A 185 26.46 9.42 5.22
N ASP A 186 27.32 10.41 5.47
CA ASP A 186 28.12 11.02 4.41
C ASP A 186 29.28 10.11 3.98
N ASN A 187 30.07 10.55 3.02
CA ASN A 187 31.21 9.80 2.47
C ASN A 187 32.52 9.96 3.27
N VAL A 188 32.50 10.61 4.43
CA VAL A 188 33.74 10.84 5.21
C VAL A 188 34.08 9.57 6.00
N GLY A 189 35.35 9.16 5.95
CA GLY A 189 35.84 7.96 6.64
C GLY A 189 35.74 6.68 5.81
N ARG A 190 35.94 5.52 6.45
CA ARG A 190 35.91 4.22 5.78
C ARG A 190 34.47 3.76 5.55
N ARG A 191 34.18 3.28 4.33
CA ARG A 191 32.86 2.76 3.96
C ARG A 191 32.33 1.70 4.93
N GLU A 192 33.16 0.74 5.33
CA GLU A 192 32.77 -0.31 6.29
C GLU A 192 32.36 0.25 7.65
N SER A 193 33.12 1.23 8.16
CA SER A 193 32.78 1.93 9.40
C SER A 193 31.47 2.70 9.27
N ASN A 194 31.21 3.31 8.12
CA ASN A 194 29.97 4.02 7.84
C ASN A 194 28.76 3.08 7.70
N LEU A 195 28.93 1.91 7.09
CA LEU A 195 27.91 0.87 7.06
C LEU A 195 27.56 0.41 8.48
N ALA A 196 28.55 0.06 9.29
CA ALA A 196 28.34 -0.33 10.68
C ALA A 196 27.67 0.77 11.51
N LEU A 197 28.12 2.03 11.37
CA LEU A 197 27.55 3.17 12.08
C LEU A 197 26.09 3.43 11.68
N SER A 198 25.79 3.38 10.37
CA SER A 198 24.43 3.58 9.88
C SER A 198 23.47 2.49 10.38
N GLN A 199 23.91 1.22 10.39
CA GLN A 199 23.14 0.11 10.94
C GLN A 199 22.90 0.30 12.45
N ALA A 200 23.94 0.65 13.20
CA ALA A 200 23.83 0.87 14.65
C ALA A 200 22.88 2.02 14.99
N ARG A 201 22.85 3.09 14.18
CA ARG A 201 21.92 4.20 14.33
C ARG A 201 20.47 3.80 14.04
N ALA A 202 20.23 3.03 12.98
CA ALA A 202 18.90 2.49 12.68
C ALA A 202 18.40 1.58 13.83
N GLU A 203 19.29 0.77 14.40
CA GLU A 203 19.01 -0.09 15.56
C GLU A 203 18.66 0.72 16.83
N ALA A 204 19.40 1.80 17.08
CA ALA A 204 19.11 2.71 18.20
C ALA A 204 17.73 3.37 18.06
N VAL A 205 17.35 3.76 16.84
CA VAL A 205 16.01 4.28 16.54
C VAL A 205 14.93 3.23 16.81
N ARG A 206 15.11 1.99 16.32
CA ARG A 206 14.18 0.88 16.60
C ARG A 206 14.00 0.67 18.11
N THR A 207 15.12 0.63 18.84
CA THR A 207 15.11 0.45 20.29
C THR A 207 14.35 1.57 21.00
N TYR A 208 14.55 2.81 20.58
CA TYR A 208 13.84 3.96 21.13
C TYR A 208 12.33 3.89 20.86
N LEU A 209 11.92 3.56 19.63
CA LEU A 209 10.50 3.41 19.26
C LEU A 209 9.84 2.26 20.03
N ALA A 210 10.58 1.19 20.31
CA ALA A 210 10.09 0.09 21.15
C ALA A 210 9.78 0.55 22.58
N ALA A 211 10.63 1.39 23.17
CA ALA A 211 10.37 2.00 24.47
C ALA A 211 9.13 2.93 24.47
N LYS A 212 8.72 3.42 23.29
CA LYS A 212 7.48 4.21 23.09
C LYS A 212 6.25 3.36 22.75
N GLY A 213 6.36 2.03 22.83
CA GLY A 213 5.26 1.09 22.65
C GLY A 213 5.04 0.62 21.21
N ILE A 214 5.97 0.89 20.29
CA ILE A 214 5.94 0.31 18.93
C ILE A 214 6.54 -1.10 19.00
N SER A 215 5.81 -2.13 18.58
CA SER A 215 6.36 -3.50 18.58
C SER A 215 7.61 -3.59 17.70
N GLN A 216 8.66 -4.26 18.18
CA GLN A 216 9.92 -4.43 17.44
C GLN A 216 9.72 -5.21 16.13
N ASP A 217 8.74 -6.12 16.08
CA ASP A 217 8.40 -6.89 14.87
C ASP A 217 7.84 -6.02 13.75
N MET A 218 7.40 -4.80 14.10
CA MET A 218 6.88 -3.81 13.16
C MET A 218 7.98 -2.94 12.58
N VAL A 219 9.21 -3.02 13.10
CA VAL A 219 10.31 -2.13 12.73
C VAL A 219 11.50 -2.96 12.24
N MET A 220 11.69 -2.95 10.93
CA MET A 220 12.89 -3.47 10.27
C MET A 220 13.98 -2.39 10.27
N VAL A 221 15.25 -2.79 10.23
CA VAL A 221 16.39 -1.86 10.22
C VAL A 221 17.39 -2.23 9.13
N SER A 222 17.91 -1.23 8.44
CA SER A 222 19.02 -1.41 7.49
C SER A 222 19.99 -0.23 7.50
N GLY A 223 21.30 -0.53 7.39
CA GLY A 223 22.36 0.46 7.26
C GLY A 223 22.86 0.52 5.82
N GLN A 224 22.71 1.68 5.17
CA GLN A 224 23.15 1.89 3.78
C GLN A 224 24.47 2.67 3.69
N GLY A 225 25.03 3.10 4.83
CA GLY A 225 26.28 3.85 4.88
C GLY A 225 26.28 5.03 3.92
N PRO A 226 27.35 5.23 3.13
CA PRO A 226 27.46 6.33 2.18
C PRO A 226 26.88 6.02 0.79
N ASP A 227 26.32 4.82 0.58
CA ASP A 227 26.07 4.27 -0.77
C ASP A 227 24.80 4.83 -1.45
N ARG A 228 23.99 5.58 -0.71
CA ARG A 228 22.73 6.20 -1.19
C ARG A 228 22.67 7.69 -0.83
N PRO A 229 23.55 8.53 -1.42
CA PRO A 229 23.56 9.96 -1.16
C PRO A 229 22.33 10.62 -1.80
N VAL A 230 21.74 11.57 -1.09
CA VAL A 230 20.63 12.43 -1.56
C VAL A 230 21.10 13.85 -1.87
N ALA A 231 22.37 14.14 -1.58
CA ALA A 231 23.01 15.42 -1.79
C ALA A 231 24.50 15.25 -2.09
N ASP A 232 25.10 16.29 -2.65
CA ASP A 232 26.53 16.32 -2.95
C ASP A 232 27.38 16.25 -1.68
N ASN A 233 28.25 15.26 -1.58
CA ASN A 233 29.14 15.06 -0.44
C ASN A 233 30.33 16.04 -0.39
N THR A 234 30.58 16.80 -1.46
CA THR A 234 31.66 17.80 -1.45
C THR A 234 31.33 18.99 -0.53
N THR A 235 30.05 19.31 -0.34
CA THR A 235 29.58 20.44 0.49
C THR A 235 29.23 20.01 1.92
N ALA A 236 29.40 20.90 2.89
CA ALA A 236 29.05 20.61 4.29
C ALA A 236 27.54 20.39 4.47
N GLU A 237 26.75 21.16 3.72
CA GLU A 237 25.30 21.09 3.66
C GLU A 237 24.84 19.75 3.08
N GLY A 238 25.46 19.30 1.99
CA GLY A 238 25.12 18.02 1.38
C GLY A 238 25.54 16.83 2.23
N ARG A 239 26.70 16.87 2.88
CA ARG A 239 27.08 15.86 3.89
C ARG A 239 26.07 15.78 5.03
N THR A 240 25.61 16.93 5.51
CA THR A 240 24.58 16.99 6.57
C THR A 240 23.27 16.36 6.13
N ARG A 241 22.82 16.60 4.89
CA ARG A 241 21.64 15.92 4.32
C ARG A 241 21.83 14.42 4.13
N ASN A 242 23.05 13.95 3.87
CA ASN A 242 23.34 12.53 3.72
C ASN A 242 23.38 11.78 5.06
N ARG A 243 23.77 12.45 6.17
CA ARG A 243 23.66 11.92 7.53
C ARG A 243 22.20 11.96 8.02
N ARG A 244 21.39 11.01 7.57
CA ARG A 244 19.94 10.97 7.84
C ARG A 244 19.47 9.58 8.26
N ILE A 245 18.29 9.57 8.87
CA ILE A 245 17.45 8.39 9.04
C ILE A 245 16.25 8.53 8.12
N GLU A 246 15.94 7.48 7.38
CA GLU A 246 14.77 7.39 6.52
C GLU A 246 13.81 6.33 7.08
N PHE A 247 12.51 6.60 6.98
CA PHE A 247 11.46 5.66 7.34
C PHE A 247 10.71 5.30 6.07
N ARG A 248 10.63 4.02 5.77
CA ARG A 248 9.94 3.52 4.59
C ARG A 248 8.90 2.50 4.99
N MET A 249 7.71 2.56 4.41
CA MET A 249 6.76 1.46 4.56
C MET A 249 7.43 0.17 4.08
N ALA A 250 7.56 -0.80 4.97
CA ALA A 250 8.22 -2.05 4.64
C ALA A 250 7.42 -2.74 3.53
N GLN A 251 8.14 -3.39 2.63
CA GLN A 251 7.55 -4.18 1.57
C GLN A 251 6.82 -5.37 2.20
#